data_AF-A0A7L3QGC5-F1
#
_entry.id   AF-A0A7L3QGC5-F1
#
_cell.length_a   1.000
_cell.length_b   1.000
_cell.length_c   1.000
_cell.angle_alpha   90.00
_cell.angle_beta   90.00
_cell.angle_gamma   90.00
#
_symmetry.space_group_name_H-M   'P 1'
#
loop_
_entity.id
_entity.type
_entity.pdbx_description
1 polymer ?
#
loop_
_entity_poly.entity_id
_entity_poly.type
_entity_poly.pdbx_seq_one_letter_code
_entity_poly.pdbx_strand_id
1 'polypeptide(L)'
;QEDLLVLRKTVKSFLAVCQQCLSNVNTPVKEQAFMLLCDLLMIFSHQLMTGGREGLQPLVFNPDSGLQSELLSFVMDHVFIDQDDENQSMEGDEEDEANKIEALHKRRNLLAAFSKLIIYDIVDMHAAADIFKHYMK
;
A
#
# COMPACT_ATOMS: atom_id res chain seq x y z
N GLN A 1 -8.98 -28.67 -5.95
CA GLN A 1 -7.85 -28.06 -6.69
C GLN A 1 -8.36 -27.05 -7.72
N GLU A 2 -9.45 -27.35 -8.42
CA GLU A 2 -10.14 -26.42 -9.33
C GLU A 2 -10.61 -25.12 -8.64
N ASP A 3 -11.24 -25.20 -7.46
CA ASP A 3 -11.69 -24.01 -6.71
C ASP A 3 -10.55 -23.03 -6.39
N LEU A 4 -9.37 -23.54 -6.04
CA LEU A 4 -8.19 -22.71 -5.75
C LEU A 4 -7.69 -22.00 -7.02
N LEU A 5 -7.79 -22.64 -8.19
CA LEU A 5 -7.41 -22.02 -9.46
C LEU A 5 -8.40 -20.94 -9.88
N VAL A 6 -9.69 -21.16 -9.65
CA VAL A 6 -10.74 -20.15 -9.86
C VAL A 6 -10.46 -18.94 -8.97
N LEU A 7 -10.24 -19.16 -7.68
CA LEU A 7 -9.93 -18.08 -6.74
C LEU A 7 -8.62 -17.36 -7.11
N ARG A 8 -7.55 -18.09 -7.45
CA ARG A 8 -6.29 -17.51 -7.91
C ARG A 8 -6.51 -16.58 -9.10
N LYS A 9 -7.32 -17.00 -10.08
CA LYS A 9 -7.63 -16.18 -11.26
C LYS A 9 -8.37 -14.90 -10.88
N THR A 10 -9.35 -14.99 -9.98
CA THR A 10 -10.10 -13.83 -9.47
C THR A 10 -9.17 -12.85 -8.75
N VAL A 11 -8.37 -13.33 -7.80
CA VAL A 11 -7.43 -12.49 -7.03
C VAL A 11 -6.40 -11.84 -7.95
N LYS A 12 -5.81 -12.60 -8.88
CA LYS A 12 -4.85 -12.07 -9.86
C LYS A 12 -5.45 -10.94 -10.70
N SER A 13 -6.68 -11.13 -11.17
CA SER A 13 -7.36 -10.13 -12.00
C SER A 13 -7.68 -8.88 -11.17
N PHE A 14 -8.07 -9.06 -9.91
CA PHE A 14 -8.38 -7.95 -9.02
C PHE A 14 -7.12 -7.15 -8.63
N LEU A 15 -6.00 -7.82 -8.34
CA LEU A 15 -4.70 -7.17 -8.13
C LEU A 15 -4.32 -6.28 -9.32
N ALA A 16 -4.52 -6.78 -10.55
CA ALA A 16 -4.25 -6.00 -11.77
C ALA A 16 -5.17 -4.77 -11.90
N VAL A 17 -6.45 -4.89 -11.53
CA VAL A 17 -7.37 -3.74 -11.49
C VAL A 17 -6.91 -2.71 -10.46
N CYS A 18 -6.56 -3.14 -9.24
CA CYS A 18 -6.06 -2.23 -8.22
C CYS A 18 -4.75 -1.55 -8.64
N GLN A 19 -3.84 -2.27 -9.29
CA GLN A 19 -2.59 -1.70 -9.82
C GLN A 19 -2.89 -0.59 -10.85
N GLN A 20 -3.80 -0.84 -11.81
CA GLN A 20 -4.22 0.19 -12.77
C GLN A 20 -4.84 1.42 -12.07
N CYS A 21 -5.58 1.21 -10.98
CA CYS A 21 -6.17 2.29 -10.19
C CYS A 21 -5.14 3.19 -9.47
N LEU A 22 -3.89 2.75 -9.28
CA LEU A 22 -2.82 3.62 -8.74
C LEU A 22 -2.50 4.81 -9.67
N SER A 23 -2.76 4.66 -10.96
CA SER A 23 -2.60 5.72 -11.96
C SER A 23 -3.87 6.57 -12.18
N ASN A 24 -4.93 6.37 -11.38
CA ASN A 24 -6.16 7.13 -11.52
C ASN A 24 -5.96 8.61 -11.14
N VAL A 25 -6.63 9.54 -11.82
CA VAL A 25 -6.53 10.98 -11.52
C VAL A 25 -7.12 11.37 -10.15
N ASN A 26 -8.00 10.53 -9.59
CA ASN A 26 -8.68 10.78 -8.32
C ASN A 26 -7.89 10.16 -7.15
N THR A 27 -7.37 11.00 -6.27
CA THR A 27 -6.55 10.59 -5.11
C THR A 27 -7.25 9.56 -4.21
N PRO A 28 -8.51 9.75 -3.78
CA PRO A 28 -9.30 8.71 -3.09
C PRO A 28 -9.29 7.32 -3.75
N VAL A 29 -9.33 7.26 -5.09
CA VAL A 29 -9.27 5.98 -5.81
C VAL A 29 -7.88 5.35 -5.68
N LYS A 30 -6.81 6.15 -5.82
CA LYS A 30 -5.45 5.66 -5.64
C LYS A 30 -5.22 5.14 -4.23
N GLU A 31 -5.64 5.89 -3.20
CA GLU A 31 -5.49 5.50 -1.80
C GLU A 31 -6.23 4.21 -1.48
N GLN A 32 -7.47 4.07 -1.98
CA GLN A 32 -8.25 2.85 -1.79
C GLN A 32 -7.59 1.64 -2.49
N ALA A 33 -7.09 1.84 -3.72
CA ALA A 33 -6.41 0.80 -4.46
C ALA A 33 -5.10 0.39 -3.78
N PHE A 34 -4.33 1.35 -3.28
CA PHE A 34 -3.10 1.12 -2.54
C PHE A 34 -3.33 0.31 -1.26
N MET A 35 -4.33 0.68 -0.45
CA MET A 35 -4.70 -0.07 0.74
C MET A 35 -5.09 -1.51 0.42
N LEU A 36 -5.92 -1.71 -0.61
CA LEU A 36 -6.34 -3.04 -1.05
C LEU A 36 -5.15 -3.88 -1.53
N LEU A 37 -4.21 -3.27 -2.28
CA LEU A 37 -2.99 -3.96 -2.70
C LEU A 37 -2.16 -4.40 -1.50
N CYS A 38 -1.94 -3.51 -0.53
CA CYS A 38 -1.17 -3.87 0.67
C CYS A 38 -1.81 -5.01 1.46
N ASP A 39 -3.14 -4.96 1.65
CA ASP A 39 -3.86 -6.02 2.36
C ASP A 39 -3.83 -7.34 1.60
N LEU A 40 -4.10 -7.33 0.29
CA LEU A 40 -4.12 -8.54 -0.52
C LEU A 40 -2.73 -9.17 -0.64
N LEU A 41 -1.69 -8.37 -0.86
CA LEU A 41 -0.32 -8.87 -0.92
C LEU A 41 0.11 -9.47 0.43
N MET A 42 -0.33 -8.88 1.55
CA MET A 42 -0.07 -9.45 2.88
C MET A 42 -0.84 -10.77 3.10
N ILE A 43 -2.14 -10.79 2.81
CA ILE A 43 -3.03 -11.95 2.99
C ILE A 43 -2.57 -13.13 2.12
N PHE A 44 -2.23 -12.86 0.86
CA PHE A 44 -1.80 -13.86 -0.10
C PHE A 44 -0.28 -13.99 -0.21
N SER A 45 0.48 -13.55 0.80
CA SER A 45 1.92 -13.78 0.88
C SER A 45 2.26 -15.24 1.23
N HIS A 46 3.55 -15.54 1.35
CA HIS A 46 4.02 -16.82 1.89
C HIS A 46 3.48 -17.11 3.30
N GLN A 47 3.06 -16.10 4.07
CA GLN A 47 2.43 -16.28 5.39
C GLN A 47 1.11 -17.06 5.32
N LEU A 48 0.45 -17.11 4.16
CA LEU A 48 -0.81 -17.85 3.97
C LEU A 48 -0.66 -19.36 4.29
N MET A 49 0.52 -19.92 4.05
CA MET A 49 0.80 -21.34 4.25
C MET A 49 1.16 -21.70 5.69
N THR A 50 1.32 -20.72 6.58
CA THR A 50 1.64 -20.93 8.00
C THR A 50 0.55 -21.74 8.73
N GLY A 51 0.94 -22.46 9.79
CA GLY A 51 0.01 -23.25 10.60
C GLY A 51 -0.48 -24.54 9.95
N GLY A 52 0.34 -25.15 9.07
CA GLY A 52 0.01 -26.42 8.40
C GLY A 52 -0.91 -26.28 7.19
N ARG A 53 -1.00 -25.08 6.59
CA ARG A 53 -1.89 -24.78 5.46
C ARG A 53 -1.18 -24.82 4.10
N GLU A 54 -0.25 -25.76 3.91
CA GLU A 54 0.56 -25.83 2.68
C GLU A 54 -0.27 -26.07 1.41
N GLY A 55 -1.47 -26.66 1.53
CA GLY A 55 -2.42 -26.79 0.42
C GLY A 55 -2.87 -25.46 -0.20
N LEU A 56 -2.62 -24.33 0.45
CA LEU A 56 -2.91 -22.98 -0.07
C LEU A 56 -1.78 -22.38 -0.91
N GLN A 57 -0.66 -23.10 -1.13
CA GLN A 57 0.43 -22.65 -2.00
C GLN A 57 -0.02 -22.07 -3.35
N PRO A 58 -1.02 -22.62 -4.06
CA PRO A 58 -1.49 -22.05 -5.32
C PRO A 58 -2.10 -20.65 -5.20
N LEU A 59 -2.39 -20.16 -4.00
CA LEU A 59 -2.92 -18.81 -3.77
C LEU A 59 -1.84 -17.80 -3.39
N VAL A 60 -0.58 -18.20 -3.26
CA VAL A 60 0.51 -17.27 -2.94
C VAL A 60 0.79 -16.35 -4.13
N PHE A 61 0.93 -15.05 -3.85
CA PHE A 61 1.27 -13.99 -4.79
C PHE A 61 2.48 -13.22 -4.26
N ASN A 62 3.50 -13.11 -5.11
CA ASN A 62 4.63 -12.22 -4.91
C ASN A 62 4.51 -11.08 -5.92
N PRO A 63 4.59 -9.81 -5.49
CA PRO A 63 4.51 -8.68 -6.41
C PRO A 63 5.76 -8.66 -7.30
N ASP A 64 5.58 -8.40 -8.60
CA ASP A 64 6.72 -8.17 -9.49
C ASP A 64 7.38 -6.81 -9.22
N SER A 65 8.57 -6.60 -9.78
CA SER A 65 9.33 -5.36 -9.57
C SER A 65 8.58 -4.11 -10.04
N GLY A 66 7.68 -4.22 -11.02
CA GLY A 66 6.87 -3.11 -11.50
C GLY A 66 5.88 -2.67 -10.43
N LEU A 67 5.09 -3.61 -9.92
CA LEU A 67 4.13 -3.32 -8.84
C LEU A 67 4.83 -2.83 -7.57
N GLN A 68 5.98 -3.41 -7.20
CA GLN A 68 6.76 -2.92 -6.05
C GLN A 68 7.18 -1.46 -6.23
N SER A 69 7.63 -1.09 -7.44
CA SER A 69 8.02 0.29 -7.77
C SER A 69 6.83 1.25 -7.73
N GLU A 70 5.67 0.83 -8.25
CA GLU A 70 4.45 1.64 -8.23
C GLU A 70 3.94 1.89 -6.80
N LEU A 71 4.00 0.86 -5.92
CA LEU A 71 3.66 1.02 -4.51
C LEU A 71 4.63 1.97 -3.80
N LEU A 72 5.93 1.87 -4.07
CA LEU A 72 6.92 2.80 -3.51
C LEU A 72 6.65 4.24 -4.01
N SER A 73 6.42 4.42 -5.31
CA SER A 73 6.09 5.74 -5.88
C SER A 73 4.88 6.36 -5.18
N PHE A 74 3.82 5.56 -4.95
CA PHE A 74 2.65 6.05 -4.22
C PHE A 74 3.01 6.56 -2.82
N VAL A 75 3.87 5.85 -2.08
CA VAL A 75 4.32 6.28 -0.75
C VAL A 75 5.06 7.62 -0.84
N MET A 76 5.97 7.76 -1.81
CA MET A 76 6.74 8.99 -2.00
C MET A 76 5.82 10.17 -2.36
N ASP A 77 4.85 9.96 -3.24
CA ASP A 77 4.00 11.03 -3.78
C ASP A 77 2.83 11.43 -2.84
N HIS A 78 2.34 10.51 -2.01
CA HIS A 78 1.09 10.69 -1.25
C HIS A 78 1.24 10.58 0.27
N VAL A 79 2.32 9.99 0.78
CA VAL A 79 2.58 9.92 2.23
C VAL A 79 3.58 11.00 2.63
N PHE A 80 4.70 11.11 1.90
CA PHE A 80 5.76 12.07 2.17
C PHE A 80 5.57 13.39 1.41
N ILE A 81 4.47 14.07 1.70
CA ILE A 81 4.20 15.43 1.19
C ILE A 81 4.87 16.50 2.06
N ASP A 82 5.39 17.55 1.44
CA ASP A 82 6.01 18.68 2.13
C ASP A 82 4.96 19.45 2.96
N GLN A 83 5.25 19.67 4.24
CA GLN A 83 4.32 20.31 5.19
C GLN A 83 4.02 21.77 4.84
N ASP A 84 4.88 22.41 4.04
CA ASP A 84 4.69 23.79 3.58
C ASP A 84 3.55 23.93 2.57
N ASP A 85 3.14 22.85 1.88
CA ASP A 85 1.94 22.84 1.04
C ASP A 85 0.64 22.76 1.86
N GLU A 86 0.69 22.22 3.08
CA GLU A 86 -0.46 22.13 4.01
C GLU A 86 -0.60 23.38 4.92
N ASN A 87 0.45 24.20 5.02
CA ASN A 87 0.53 25.36 5.92
C ASN A 87 0.17 26.70 5.25
N GLN A 88 -0.19 26.73 3.96
CA GLN A 88 -0.54 27.97 3.24
C GLN A 88 -1.91 28.57 3.62
N SER A 89 -2.73 27.90 4.43
CA SER A 89 -3.92 28.49 5.06
C SER A 89 -3.61 28.93 6.49
N MET A 90 -2.93 30.07 6.63
CA MET A 90 -2.61 30.69 7.93
C MET A 90 -3.79 31.39 8.63
N GLU A 91 -5.02 31.11 8.19
CA GLU A 91 -6.26 31.52 8.85
C GLU A 91 -7.28 30.37 8.69
N GLY A 92 -7.33 29.42 9.61
CA GLY A 92 -8.24 28.26 9.52
C GLY A 92 -8.90 27.97 10.86
N ASP A 93 -10.24 27.93 10.88
CA ASP A 93 -11.07 27.60 12.05
C ASP A 93 -10.83 26.15 12.56
N GLU A 94 -11.38 25.78 13.72
CA GLU A 94 -11.22 24.45 14.35
C GLU A 94 -11.49 23.25 13.41
N GLU A 95 -12.32 23.45 12.37
CA GLU A 95 -12.63 22.44 11.34
C GLU A 95 -11.41 22.12 10.45
N ASP A 96 -10.56 23.09 10.15
CA ASP A 96 -9.34 22.89 9.35
C ASP A 96 -8.29 22.09 10.13
N GLU A 97 -8.21 22.29 11.45
CA GLU A 97 -7.30 21.51 12.31
C GLU A 97 -7.75 20.04 12.41
N ALA A 98 -9.05 19.79 12.55
CA ALA A 98 -9.61 18.43 12.56
C ALA A 98 -9.32 17.70 11.23
N ASN A 99 -9.52 18.36 10.09
CA ASN A 99 -9.24 17.80 8.77
C ASN A 99 -7.75 17.48 8.57
N LYS A 100 -6.85 18.34 9.06
CA LYS A 100 -5.39 18.09 9.02
C LYS A 100 -5.00 16.85 9.86
N ILE A 101 -5.59 16.71 11.05
CA ILE A 101 -5.36 15.55 11.92
C ILE A 101 -5.85 14.26 11.23
N GLU A 102 -7.05 14.27 10.62
CA GLU A 102 -7.58 13.12 9.90
C GLU A 102 -6.69 12.73 8.70
N ALA A 103 -6.27 13.71 7.90
CA ALA A 103 -5.37 13.50 6.76
C ALA A 103 -4.03 12.90 7.22
N LEU A 104 -3.47 13.37 8.32
CA LEU A 104 -2.24 12.82 8.92
C LEU A 104 -2.44 11.37 9.37
N HIS A 105 -3.54 11.07 10.07
CA HIS A 105 -3.85 9.69 10.49
C HIS A 105 -4.00 8.76 9.29
N LYS A 106 -4.64 9.21 8.22
CA LYS A 106 -4.78 8.45 6.98
C LYS A 106 -3.41 8.17 6.35
N ARG A 107 -2.52 9.17 6.24
CA ARG A 107 -1.14 8.97 5.75
C ARG A 107 -0.35 7.97 6.60
N ARG A 108 -0.48 8.02 7.94
CA ARG A 108 0.13 7.04 8.85
C ARG A 108 -0.38 5.63 8.61
N ASN A 109 -1.69 5.46 8.35
CA ASN A 109 -2.27 4.16 8.04
C ASN A 109 -1.75 3.61 6.70
N LEU A 110 -1.66 4.44 5.66
CA LEU A 110 -1.08 4.06 4.36
C LEU A 110 0.39 3.61 4.53
N LEU A 111 1.19 4.38 5.26
CA LEU A 111 2.58 4.03 5.52
C LEU A 111 2.70 2.71 6.31
N ALA A 112 1.88 2.51 7.33
CA ALA A 112 1.88 1.28 8.12
C ALA A 112 1.51 0.05 7.27
N ALA A 113 0.56 0.20 6.33
CA ALA A 113 0.19 -0.85 5.40
C ALA A 113 1.38 -1.27 4.52
N PHE A 114 2.12 -0.30 3.96
CA PHE A 114 3.33 -0.58 3.18
C PHE A 114 4.48 -1.14 4.02
N SER A 115 4.65 -0.60 5.24
CA SER A 115 5.70 -1.02 6.17
C SER A 115 5.60 -2.50 6.53
N LYS A 116 4.37 -3.03 6.63
CA LYS A 116 4.15 -4.48 6.82
C LYS A 116 4.72 -5.28 5.65
N LEU A 117 4.55 -4.82 4.41
CA LEU A 117 5.10 -5.54 3.25
C LEU A 117 6.62 -5.63 3.28
N ILE A 118 7.29 -4.59 3.77
CA ILE A 118 8.75 -4.58 3.96
C ILE A 118 9.16 -5.57 5.05
N ILE A 119 8.53 -5.49 6.23
CA ILE A 119 8.88 -6.31 7.40
C ILE A 119 8.74 -7.81 7.10
N TYR A 120 7.74 -8.17 6.29
CA TYR A 120 7.48 -9.54 5.88
C TYR A 120 8.14 -9.92 4.54
N ASP A 121 9.12 -9.15 4.05
CA ASP A 121 9.89 -9.49 2.83
C ASP A 121 9.01 -9.75 1.59
N ILE A 122 7.91 -9.00 1.47
CA ILE A 122 7.00 -9.05 0.31
C ILE A 122 7.45 -8.02 -0.75
N VAL A 123 8.02 -6.90 -0.30
CA VAL A 123 8.67 -5.90 -1.15
C VAL A 123 10.13 -5.76 -0.74
N ASP A 124 11.00 -5.46 -1.70
CA ASP A 124 12.45 -5.38 -1.47
C ASP A 124 12.81 -4.36 -0.37
N MET A 125 13.73 -4.75 0.50
CA MET A 125 14.28 -3.91 1.56
C MET A 125 14.96 -2.62 1.03
N HIS A 126 15.37 -2.60 -0.25
CA HIS A 126 15.82 -1.35 -0.88
C HIS A 126 14.73 -0.27 -0.90
N ALA A 127 13.44 -0.64 -1.01
CA ALA A 127 12.32 0.30 -0.88
C ALA A 127 12.25 0.92 0.52
N ALA A 128 12.68 0.19 1.55
CA ALA A 128 12.79 0.72 2.90
C ALA A 128 13.85 1.81 3.02
N ALA A 129 14.94 1.72 2.27
CA ALA A 129 16.03 2.70 2.32
C ALA A 129 15.55 4.10 1.89
N ASP A 130 14.71 4.19 0.87
CA ASP A 130 14.18 5.48 0.41
C ASP A 130 13.18 6.08 1.41
N ILE A 131 12.39 5.24 2.08
CA ILE A 131 11.55 5.65 3.21
C ILE A 131 12.39 6.16 4.39
N PHE A 132 13.45 5.42 4.77
CA PHE A 132 14.32 5.80 5.88
C PHE A 132 15.07 7.12 5.62
N LYS A 133 15.44 7.42 4.37
CA LYS A 133 16.04 8.71 4.01
C LYS A 133 15.12 9.90 4.32
N HIS A 134 13.81 9.74 4.17
CA HIS A 134 12.85 10.81 4.48
C HIS A 134 12.68 11.05 5.98
N TYR A 135 12.83 10.02 6.82
CA TYR A 135 12.76 10.16 8.28
C TYR A 135 14.05 10.71 8.91
N MET A 136 15.19 10.59 8.23
CA MET A 136 16.49 11.05 8.72
C MET A 136 16.88 12.45 8.19
N LYS A 137 15.97 13.12 7.47
CA LYS A 137 16.14 14.51 7.03
C LYS A 137 15.80 15.50 8.14
#